data_AF-A0A843KL31-F1
#
_entry.id   AF-A0A843KL31-F1
#
_cell.length_a   1.000
_cell.length_b   1.000
_cell.length_c   1.000
_cell.angle_alpha   90.00
_cell.angle_beta   90.00
_cell.angle_gamma   90.00
#
_symmetry.space_group_name_H-M   'P 1'
#
loop_
_entity.id
_entity.type
_entity.pdbx_description
1 polymer ?
#
loop_
_entity_poly.entity_id
_entity_poly.type
_entity_poly.pdbx_seq_one_letter_code
_entity_poly.pdbx_strand_id
1 'polypeptide(L)'
;MSYLVYVALFGMLVVFFLWLRDARIFLRTGLPGYRNAAFRGVLYGALAILGFAFTYFSTERFPTELLGLGIILAALYFQGKITRERVFSKENTWDRLTGNAPRKITPPQRGI
;
A
#
# COMPACT_ATOMS: atom_id res chain seq x y z
N MET A 1 -8.49 25.82 7.43
CA MET A 1 -8.24 24.40 7.10
C MET A 1 -8.90 24.10 5.78
N SER A 2 -8.13 23.84 4.73
CA SER A 2 -8.65 23.62 3.38
C SER A 2 -9.18 22.20 3.22
N TYR A 3 -10.11 21.99 2.29
CA TYR A 3 -10.68 20.67 2.01
C TYR A 3 -9.61 19.65 1.55
N LEU A 4 -8.45 20.12 1.07
CA LEU A 4 -7.34 19.31 0.61
C LEU A 4 -6.69 18.51 1.74
N VAL A 5 -6.77 18.97 3.00
CA VAL A 5 -6.28 18.22 4.17
C VAL A 5 -7.02 16.90 4.33
N TYR A 6 -8.34 16.88 4.10
CA TYR A 6 -9.13 15.64 4.16
C TYR A 6 -8.79 14.69 3.01
N VAL A 7 -8.53 15.22 1.82
CA VAL A 7 -8.08 14.43 0.67
C VAL A 7 -6.69 13.82 0.93
N ALA A 8 -5.78 14.59 1.52
CA ALA A 8 -4.46 14.12 1.91
C ALA A 8 -4.55 13.02 3.00
N LEU A 9 -5.39 13.22 4.02
CA LEU A 9 -5.65 12.22 5.04
C LEU A 9 -6.21 10.92 4.43
N PHE A 10 -7.17 11.03 3.52
CA PHE A 10 -7.72 9.87 2.83
C PHE A 10 -6.65 9.14 2.01
N GLY A 11 -5.84 9.85 1.23
CA GLY A 11 -4.75 9.26 0.45
C GLY A 11 -3.71 8.57 1.32
N MET A 12 -3.35 9.17 2.47
CA MET A 12 -2.48 8.56 3.47
C MET A 12 -3.06 7.24 3.99
N LEU A 13 -4.34 7.22 4.38
CA LEU A 13 -5.00 6.01 4.85
C LEU A 13 -5.01 4.90 3.79
N VAL A 14 -5.21 5.25 2.51
CA VAL A 14 -5.16 4.29 1.41
C VAL A 14 -3.76 3.67 1.25
N VAL A 15 -2.70 4.47 1.34
CA VAL A 15 -1.31 3.96 1.30
C VAL A 15 -1.07 2.93 2.40
N PHE A 16 -1.49 3.24 3.63
CA PHE A 16 -1.39 2.34 4.78
C PHE A 16 -2.22 1.08 4.61
N PHE A 17 -3.46 1.21 4.11
CA PHE A 17 -4.33 0.06 3.84
C PHE A 17 -3.69 -0.89 2.83
N LEU A 18 -3.16 -0.37 1.72
CA LEU A 18 -2.48 -1.15 0.70
C LEU A 18 -1.21 -1.83 1.24
N TRP A 19 -0.45 -1.13 2.10
CA TRP A 19 0.71 -1.71 2.74
C TRP A 19 0.34 -2.84 3.70
N LEU A 20 -0.66 -2.65 4.55
CA LEU A 20 -1.13 -3.68 5.49
C LEU A 20 -1.66 -4.91 4.75
N ARG A 21 -2.38 -4.71 3.63
CA ARG A 21 -2.83 -5.80 2.75
C ARG A 21 -1.65 -6.60 2.21
N ASP A 22 -0.66 -5.93 1.64
CA ASP A 22 0.53 -6.58 1.07
C ASP A 22 1.35 -7.31 2.15
N ALA A 23 1.48 -6.72 3.35
CA ALA A 23 2.12 -7.34 4.50
C ALA A 23 1.36 -8.57 5.01
N ARG A 24 0.03 -8.53 5.05
CA ARG A 24 -0.81 -9.68 5.42
C ARG A 24 -0.65 -10.84 4.42
N ILE A 25 -0.58 -10.55 3.12
CA ILE A 25 -0.34 -11.59 2.10
C ILE A 25 1.05 -12.19 2.30
N PHE A 26 2.08 -11.38 2.57
CA PHE A 26 3.42 -11.87 2.89
C PHE A 26 3.41 -12.82 4.10
N LEU A 27 2.76 -12.42 5.20
CA LEU A 27 2.65 -13.24 6.41
C LEU A 27 1.94 -14.57 6.18
N ARG A 28 1.01 -14.64 5.22
CA ARG A 28 0.25 -15.88 4.92
C ARG A 28 0.91 -16.78 3.88
N THR A 29 1.62 -16.21 2.91
CA THR A 29 2.14 -16.94 1.74
C THR A 29 3.65 -17.16 1.77
N GLY A 30 4.40 -16.30 2.49
CA GLY A 30 5.86 -16.34 2.55
C GLY A 30 6.56 -16.02 1.23
N LEU A 31 5.86 -15.47 0.24
CA LEU A 31 6.41 -15.24 -1.10
C LEU A 31 7.46 -14.11 -1.10
N PRO A 32 8.62 -14.30 -1.75
CA PRO A 32 9.72 -13.34 -1.73
C PRO A 32 9.34 -12.00 -2.42
N GLY A 33 8.52 -12.04 -3.46
CA GLY A 33 7.99 -10.81 -4.10
C GLY A 33 7.18 -9.93 -3.14
N TYR A 34 6.38 -10.55 -2.26
CA TYR A 34 5.59 -9.84 -1.26
C TYR A 34 6.43 -9.32 -0.09
N ARG A 35 7.57 -9.95 0.21
CA ARG A 35 8.54 -9.42 1.18
C ARG A 35 9.06 -8.06 0.75
N ASN A 36 9.52 -7.97 -0.51
CA ASN A 36 10.05 -6.72 -1.06
C ASN A 36 8.96 -5.64 -1.16
N ALA A 37 7.73 -6.01 -1.49
CA ALA A 37 6.59 -5.09 -1.48
C ALA A 37 6.29 -4.55 -0.08
N ALA A 38 6.31 -5.40 0.95
CA ALA A 38 6.09 -4.98 2.34
C ALA A 38 7.18 -4.03 2.85
N PHE A 39 8.46 -4.28 2.55
CA PHE A 39 9.55 -3.38 2.90
C PHE A 39 9.44 -2.02 2.18
N ARG A 40 9.20 -2.02 0.87
CA ARG A 40 9.02 -0.79 0.10
C ARG A 40 7.77 -0.02 0.52
N GLY A 41 6.72 -0.71 0.93
CA GLY A 41 5.50 -0.07 1.45
C GLY A 41 5.71 0.72 2.73
N VAL A 42 6.70 0.39 3.58
CA VAL A 42 7.09 1.25 4.72
C VAL A 42 7.63 2.59 4.22
N LEU A 43 8.46 2.58 3.17
CA LEU A 43 9.01 3.79 2.57
C LEU A 43 7.91 4.64 1.91
N TYR A 44 6.95 4.02 1.24
CA TYR A 44 5.78 4.74 0.70
C TYR A 44 4.85 5.27 1.80
N GLY A 45 4.70 4.55 2.92
CA GLY A 45 3.98 5.03 4.10
C GLY A 45 4.65 6.26 4.73
N ALA A 46 5.99 6.26 4.83
CA ALA A 46 6.75 7.42 5.28
C ALA A 46 6.57 8.62 4.34
N LEU A 47 6.61 8.41 3.02
CA LEU A 47 6.30 9.45 2.03
C LEU A 47 4.87 9.98 2.17
N ALA A 48 3.90 9.12 2.47
CA ALA A 48 2.52 9.55 2.68
C ALA A 48 2.35 10.38 3.97
N ILE A 49 3.02 10.00 5.06
CA ILE A 49 3.09 10.82 6.29
C ILE A 49 3.71 12.18 6.00
N LEU A 50 4.82 12.19 5.25
CA LEU A 50 5.50 13.41 4.86
C LEU A 50 4.58 14.30 4.01
N GLY A 51 3.94 13.75 2.98
CA GLY A 51 2.98 14.49 2.16
C GLY A 51 1.82 15.06 2.98
N PHE A 52 1.28 14.28 3.93
CA PHE A 52 0.24 14.77 4.85
C PHE A 52 0.74 15.89 5.75
N ALA A 53 1.96 15.80 6.29
CA ALA A 53 2.56 16.86 7.09
C ALA A 53 2.73 18.15 6.27
N PHE A 54 3.18 18.06 5.02
CA PHE A 54 3.28 19.22 4.12
C PHE A 54 1.92 19.86 3.81
N THR A 55 0.83 19.08 3.75
CA THR A 55 -0.53 19.60 3.57
C THR A 55 -1.10 20.16 4.88
N TYR A 56 -0.79 19.58 6.04
CA TYR A 56 -1.33 20.01 7.34
C TYR A 56 -0.67 21.28 7.86
N PHE A 57 0.65 21.42 7.67
CA PHE A 57 1.41 22.62 8.07
C PHE A 57 1.39 23.71 6.98
N SER A 58 0.56 23.57 5.94
CA SER A 58 0.41 24.63 4.95
C SER A 58 -0.10 25.91 5.62
N THR A 59 0.43 27.03 5.19
CA THR A 59 0.01 28.36 5.65
C THR A 59 -0.29 29.21 4.42
N GLU A 60 -1.15 30.22 4.53
CA GLU A 60 -1.51 31.08 3.38
C GLU A 60 -0.30 31.74 2.70
N ARG A 61 0.82 31.89 3.43
CA ARG A 61 2.08 32.43 2.92
C ARG A 61 2.90 31.44 2.08
N PHE A 62 2.68 30.13 2.26
CA PHE A 62 3.33 29.05 1.53
C PHE A 62 2.31 27.93 1.27
N PRO A 63 1.62 27.95 0.11
CA PRO A 63 0.61 26.96 -0.23
C PRO A 63 1.27 25.63 -0.63
N THR A 64 1.71 24.87 0.36
CA THR A 64 2.34 23.54 0.19
C THR A 64 1.32 22.40 0.03
N GLU A 65 0.03 22.71 0.03
CA GLU A 65 -1.07 21.74 -0.01
C GLU A 65 -1.01 20.85 -1.27
N LEU A 66 -0.80 21.48 -2.43
CA LEU A 66 -0.64 20.77 -3.70
C LEU A 66 0.63 19.92 -3.76
N LEU A 67 1.72 20.38 -3.14
CA LEU A 67 2.96 19.60 -3.05
C LEU A 67 2.74 18.36 -2.17
N GLY A 68 2.12 18.54 -1.00
CA GLY A 68 1.80 17.42 -0.10
C GLY A 68 0.90 16.38 -0.76
N LEU A 69 -0.12 16.83 -1.50
CA LEU A 69 -0.97 15.95 -2.31
C LEU A 69 -0.18 15.26 -3.43
N GLY A 70 0.68 15.99 -4.13
CA GLY A 70 1.55 15.43 -5.17
C GLY A 70 2.46 14.32 -4.62
N ILE A 71 3.00 14.50 -3.42
CA ILE A 71 3.83 13.49 -2.73
C ILE A 71 3.00 12.24 -2.39
N ILE A 72 1.78 12.40 -1.88
CA ILE A 72 0.90 11.26 -1.56
C ILE A 72 0.50 10.49 -2.83
N LEU A 73 0.16 11.21 -3.91
CA LEU A 73 -0.16 10.60 -5.19
C LEU A 73 1.05 9.87 -5.80
N ALA A 74 2.24 10.46 -5.68
CA ALA A 74 3.48 9.80 -6.10
C ALA A 74 3.74 8.52 -5.29
N ALA A 75 3.54 8.55 -3.97
CA ALA A 75 3.66 7.38 -3.12
C ALA A 75 2.69 6.26 -3.55
N LEU A 76 1.42 6.59 -3.82
CA LEU A 76 0.43 5.66 -4.33
C LEU A 76 0.82 5.09 -5.70
N TYR A 77 1.27 5.94 -6.61
CA TYR A 77 1.69 5.52 -7.96
C TYR A 77 2.85 4.52 -7.90
N PHE A 78 3.89 4.82 -7.13
CA PHE A 78 5.03 3.92 -6.98
C PHE A 78 4.69 2.63 -6.22
N GLN A 79 3.84 2.71 -5.19
CA GLN A 79 3.36 1.53 -4.46
C GLN A 79 2.52 0.61 -5.36
N GLY A 80 1.76 1.17 -6.31
CA GLY A 80 1.01 0.42 -7.32
C GLY A 80 1.90 -0.26 -8.36
N LYS A 81 3.06 0.32 -8.68
CA LYS A 81 3.97 -0.17 -9.73
C LYS A 81 4.86 -1.34 -9.32
N ILE A 82 4.82 -1.78 -8.07
CA ILE A 82 5.62 -2.90 -7.58
C ILE A 82 5.17 -4.18 -8.32
N THR A 83 6.09 -4.82 -9.04
CA THR A 83 5.88 -6.12 -9.66
C THR A 83 5.73 -7.19 -8.58
N ARG A 84 4.56 -7.83 -8.55
CA ARG A 84 4.22 -8.91 -7.61
C ARG A 84 3.96 -10.18 -8.40
N GLU A 85 4.30 -11.32 -7.83
CA GLU A 85 3.90 -12.63 -8.36
C GLU A 85 2.37 -12.74 -8.38
N ARG A 86 1.82 -13.38 -9.41
CA ARG A 86 0.37 -13.62 -9.51
C ARG A 86 -0.04 -14.70 -8.50
N VAL A 87 -0.56 -14.28 -7.34
CA VAL A 87 -1.07 -15.20 -6.31
C VAL A 87 -2.51 -15.63 -6.59
N PHE A 88 -3.29 -14.77 -7.26
CA PHE A 88 -4.72 -14.97 -7.44
C PHE A 88 -5.04 -15.38 -8.89
N SER A 89 -5.40 -16.64 -9.12
CA SER A 89 -5.84 -17.12 -10.45
C SER A 89 -7.36 -17.24 -10.61
N LYS A 90 -8.09 -17.76 -9.61
CA LYS A 90 -9.54 -18.06 -9.71
C LYS A 90 -10.42 -17.44 -8.61
N GLU A 91 -9.86 -16.60 -7.73
CA GLU A 91 -10.58 -16.08 -6.55
C GLU A 91 -11.39 -14.82 -6.82
N ASN A 92 -12.38 -14.60 -5.95
CA ASN A 92 -13.36 -13.52 -6.01
C ASN A 92 -12.69 -12.14 -5.82
N THR A 93 -13.27 -11.09 -6.41
CA THR A 93 -12.69 -9.73 -6.38
C THR A 93 -12.52 -9.19 -4.95
N TRP A 94 -13.40 -9.58 -4.02
CA TRP A 94 -13.33 -9.21 -2.60
C TRP A 94 -12.17 -9.87 -1.85
N ASP A 95 -11.83 -11.13 -2.18
CA ASP A 95 -10.68 -11.82 -1.61
C ASP A 95 -9.36 -11.18 -2.08
N ARG A 96 -9.32 -10.74 -3.35
CA ARG A 96 -8.20 -9.96 -3.88
C ARG A 96 -8.05 -8.61 -3.18
N LEU A 97 -9.15 -7.90 -2.96
CA LEU A 97 -9.14 -6.57 -2.36
C LEU A 97 -8.67 -6.61 -0.90
N THR A 98 -9.07 -7.65 -0.15
CA THR A 98 -8.70 -7.86 1.25
C THR A 98 -7.37 -8.59 1.45
N GLY A 99 -6.74 -9.07 0.37
CA GLY A 99 -5.48 -9.81 0.41
C GLY A 99 -5.63 -11.20 1.03
N ASN A 100 -6.80 -11.82 0.87
CA ASN A 100 -7.14 -13.12 1.40
C ASN A 100 -6.53 -14.23 0.53
N ALA A 101 -5.20 -14.31 0.49
CA ALA A 101 -4.51 -15.30 -0.32
C ALA A 101 -4.65 -16.73 0.24
N PRO A 102 -4.80 -17.75 -0.62
CA PRO A 102 -4.86 -19.14 -0.20
C PRO A 102 -3.52 -19.53 0.43
N ARG A 103 -3.57 -20.17 1.61
CA ARG A 103 -2.38 -20.73 2.26
C ARG A 103 -1.72 -21.72 1.32
N LYS A 104 -0.38 -21.74 1.31
CA LYS A 104 0.44 -22.72 0.59
C LYS A 104 -0.12 -24.13 0.88
N ILE A 105 -0.82 -24.73 -0.09
CA ILE A 105 -1.16 -26.14 -0.03
C ILE A 105 0.15 -26.85 -0.29
N THR A 106 0.78 -27.38 0.75
CA THR A 106 1.78 -28.44 0.58
C THR A 106 1.08 -29.52 -0.24
N PRO A 107 1.53 -29.85 -1.47
CA PRO A 107 0.97 -30.98 -2.17
C PRO A 107 1.11 -32.19 -1.24
N PRO A 108 0.11 -33.07 -1.11
CA PRO A 108 0.28 -34.28 -0.31
C PRO A 108 1.56 -34.95 -0.78
N GLN A 109 2.50 -35.18 0.14
CA GLN A 109 3.68 -36.00 -0.14
C GLN A 109 3.13 -37.28 -0.75
N ARG A 110 3.34 -37.50 -2.05
CA ARG A 110 3.17 -38.82 -2.62
C ARG A 110 4.20 -39.67 -1.90
N GLY A 111 3.70 -40.50 -0.99
CA GLY A 111 4.45 -41.58 -0.38
C GLY A 111 5.14 -42.37 -1.49
N ILE A 112 6.42 -42.57 -1.23
CA ILE A 112 7.36 -43.55 -1.78
C ILE A 112 6.70 -44.69 -2.55
#